data_AF-A0A0N0MN56-F1
#
_entry.id   AF-A0A0N0MN56-F1
#
_cell.length_a   1.000
_cell.length_b   1.000
_cell.length_c   1.000
_cell.angle_alpha   90.00
_cell.angle_beta   90.00
_cell.angle_gamma   90.00
#
_symmetry.space_group_name_H-M   'P 1'
#
loop_
_entity.id
_entity.type
_entity.pdbx_description
1 polymer ?
#
loop_
_entity_poly.entity_id
_entity_poly.type
_entity_poly.pdbx_seq_one_letter_code
_entity_poly.pdbx_strand_id
1 'polypeptide(L)'
;MRVLGEWDRRLFTRVAAARVPGADPALRRLSRSADHGRLWLGTAAGLALVGGRAPRRAALRGLGSLAIASLTVNTVVKWSTRRPRPLLEHVPSIRHLKRQPHTTSFPSGHSASAAAFATGVALESAGYGALVAPFAAAVAFSRVYVGVHYPADVLAGMAIGVAAAALTCRWWPPRPALPAREPPPPPAPALPGGEGLVVFVNTPAGTGAPGTPLSPVERLRGLLPRAELVERGPDDDFAALLERAVDRAVERAGAARGALGVCGGDGSVNAAARAATGRGLALAVFPGGTLNHFAQDVGVRDVEDTAVAVGRGEAVAVDLGVARSGAGHEVRFLNTFSIGLYPELVRMREHLEQRMGKWPAAAVALVRVLRTATPVELSVNGHRRRLWLLFAGNGRYEPQGFAPAYRPRLDDGLIDLRLIDGEHRLARTRVIVSALAGTLGRSRVYGAEAVPWVELADLDGTDTLAYDGEVAPAPTGLRLEKERRTLVVYRPSVQRNEPARHPRPAAATARRRRHERGRRLPADGGPSACG
;
A
#
# COMPACT_ATOMS: atom_id res chain seq x y z
N MET A 1 35.47 22.44 18.40
CA MET A 1 34.21 23.23 18.49
C MET A 1 34.33 24.71 18.09
N ARG A 2 35.45 25.42 18.35
CA ARG A 2 35.60 26.86 17.98
C ARG A 2 35.47 27.16 16.48
N VAL A 3 36.10 26.35 15.63
CA VAL A 3 36.08 26.50 14.16
C VAL A 3 34.66 26.37 13.58
N LEU A 4 33.88 25.36 14.01
CA LEU A 4 32.48 25.19 13.61
C LEU A 4 31.61 26.41 13.97
N GLY A 5 31.81 26.98 15.16
CA GLY A 5 31.08 28.17 15.59
C GLY A 5 31.45 29.45 14.82
N GLU A 6 32.66 29.54 14.27
CA GLU A 6 33.08 30.65 13.41
C GLU A 6 32.50 30.54 12.00
N TRP A 7 32.53 29.35 11.42
CA TRP A 7 31.89 29.08 10.12
C TRP A 7 30.39 29.36 10.15
N ASP A 8 29.70 28.90 11.21
CA ASP A 8 28.26 29.07 11.38
C ASP A 8 27.86 30.55 11.49
N ARG A 9 28.66 31.35 12.21
CA ARG A 9 28.50 32.80 12.29
C ARG A 9 28.77 33.49 10.95
N ARG A 10 29.87 33.15 10.26
CA ARG A 10 30.20 33.72 8.93
C ARG A 10 29.09 33.46 7.92
N LEU A 11 28.55 32.24 7.88
CA LEU A 11 27.47 31.88 6.98
C LEU A 11 26.16 32.60 7.34
N PHE A 12 25.84 32.70 8.63
CA PHE A 12 24.71 33.50 9.10
C PHE A 12 24.83 34.97 8.69
N THR A 13 25.99 35.61 8.92
CA THR A 13 26.22 37.02 8.56
C THR A 13 26.09 37.25 7.05
N ARG A 14 26.56 36.32 6.22
CA ARG A 14 26.36 36.40 4.76
C ARG A 14 24.88 36.36 4.36
N VAL A 15 24.10 35.48 4.98
CA VAL A 15 22.65 35.40 4.73
C VAL A 15 21.93 36.65 5.25
N ALA A 16 22.34 37.17 6.41
CA ALA A 16 21.79 38.39 6.98
C ALA A 16 22.09 39.63 6.11
N ALA A 17 23.29 39.69 5.52
CA ALA A 17 23.70 40.77 4.61
C ALA A 17 23.09 40.67 3.20
N ALA A 18 22.66 39.47 2.76
CA ALA A 18 22.07 39.28 1.44
C ALA A 18 20.77 40.09 1.28
N ARG A 19 20.63 40.83 0.17
CA ARG A 19 19.41 41.57 -0.18
C ARG A 19 18.79 40.94 -1.42
N VAL A 20 17.65 40.27 -1.25
CA VAL A 20 16.91 39.65 -2.36
C VAL A 20 15.57 40.37 -2.51
N PRO A 21 15.29 41.04 -3.64
CA PRO A 21 14.03 41.74 -3.87
C PRO A 21 12.82 40.82 -3.67
N GLY A 22 11.81 41.26 -2.90
CA GLY A 22 10.59 40.51 -2.65
C GLY A 22 10.70 39.31 -1.70
N ALA A 23 11.91 38.89 -1.31
CA ALA A 23 12.12 37.74 -0.43
C ALA A 23 11.68 37.99 1.02
N ASP A 24 11.82 39.24 1.51
CA ASP A 24 11.46 39.61 2.89
C ASP A 24 10.00 39.29 3.27
N PRO A 25 8.97 39.79 2.54
CA PRO A 25 7.59 39.46 2.86
C PRO A 25 7.26 37.99 2.61
N ALA A 26 7.83 37.37 1.58
CA ALA A 26 7.57 35.99 1.20
C ALA A 26 8.11 35.00 2.23
N LEU A 27 9.40 35.07 2.58
CA LEU A 27 10.04 34.18 3.55
C LEU A 27 9.50 34.38 4.97
N ARG A 28 9.14 35.62 5.34
CA ARG A 28 8.48 35.90 6.62
C ARG A 28 7.06 35.34 6.69
N ARG A 29 6.31 35.32 5.58
CA ARG A 29 5.00 34.63 5.51
C ARG A 29 5.18 33.11 5.56
N LEU A 30 6.15 32.58 4.81
CA LEU A 30 6.46 31.15 4.77
C LEU A 30 6.87 30.62 6.16
N SER A 31 7.75 31.34 6.87
CA SER A 31 8.16 30.95 8.22
C SER A 31 6.98 30.93 9.20
N ARG A 32 5.96 31.77 9.02
CA ARG A 32 4.75 31.77 9.86
C ARG A 32 3.78 30.65 9.50
N SER A 33 3.64 30.33 8.20
CA SER A 33 2.80 29.19 7.79
C SER A 33 3.34 27.84 8.26
N ALA A 34 4.66 27.75 8.50
CA ALA A 34 5.30 26.57 9.05
C ALA A 34 5.07 26.42 10.58
N ASP A 35 4.49 27.42 11.26
CA ASP A 35 4.18 27.34 12.68
C ASP A 35 3.09 26.28 12.96
N HIS A 36 3.26 25.55 14.05
CA HIS A 36 2.36 24.47 14.50
C HIS A 36 2.11 23.37 13.45
N GLY A 37 2.98 23.23 12.44
CA GLY A 37 2.84 22.21 11.40
C GLY A 37 1.70 22.44 10.41
N ARG A 38 1.06 23.63 10.41
CA ARG A 38 -0.11 23.92 9.56
C ARG A 38 0.16 23.74 8.07
N LEU A 39 1.32 24.19 7.60
CA LEU A 39 1.76 23.98 6.22
C LEU A 39 1.74 22.48 5.84
N TRP A 40 2.33 21.64 6.69
CA TRP A 40 2.44 20.20 6.45
C TRP A 40 1.10 19.48 6.53
N LEU A 41 0.22 19.90 7.46
CA LEU A 41 -1.17 19.41 7.50
C LEU A 41 -1.93 19.79 6.23
N GLY A 42 -1.76 21.01 5.73
CA GLY A 42 -2.34 21.44 4.45
C GLY A 42 -1.81 20.66 3.25
N THR A 43 -0.50 20.44 3.18
CA THR A 43 0.12 19.60 2.12
C THR A 43 -0.38 18.16 2.19
N ALA A 44 -0.48 17.58 3.39
CA ALA A 44 -1.02 16.24 3.60
C ALA A 44 -2.49 16.13 3.16
N ALA A 45 -3.32 17.14 3.49
CA ALA A 45 -4.69 17.22 3.03
C ALA A 45 -4.77 17.33 1.50
N GLY A 46 -3.93 18.17 0.88
CA GLY A 46 -3.83 18.28 -0.58
C GLY A 46 -3.48 16.95 -1.24
N LEU A 47 -2.46 16.24 -0.74
CA LEU A 47 -2.11 14.90 -1.20
C LEU A 47 -3.26 13.90 -1.01
N ALA A 48 -4.00 13.98 0.10
CA ALA A 48 -5.16 13.10 0.32
C ALA A 48 -6.32 13.38 -0.65
N LEU A 49 -6.50 14.64 -1.06
CA LEU A 49 -7.52 15.12 -2.00
C LEU A 49 -7.20 14.80 -3.46
N VAL A 50 -5.92 14.73 -3.86
CA VAL A 50 -5.52 14.24 -5.19
C VAL A 50 -6.11 12.85 -5.48
N GLY A 51 -6.42 12.09 -4.42
CA GLY A 51 -7.05 10.79 -4.54
C GLY A 51 -6.04 9.72 -4.93
N GLY A 52 -6.42 8.46 -4.76
CA GLY A 52 -5.52 7.33 -4.94
C GLY A 52 -4.74 6.96 -3.68
N ARG A 53 -4.20 5.73 -3.69
CA ARG A 53 -3.56 5.12 -2.50
C ARG A 53 -2.14 5.64 -2.27
N ALA A 54 -1.38 5.87 -3.33
CA ALA A 54 0.00 6.35 -3.24
C ALA A 54 0.14 7.71 -2.53
N PRO A 55 -0.57 8.79 -2.94
CA PRO A 55 -0.44 10.09 -2.27
C PRO A 55 -1.03 10.08 -0.85
N ARG A 56 -2.07 9.27 -0.57
CA ARG A 56 -2.58 9.08 0.80
C ARG A 56 -1.56 8.40 1.72
N ARG A 57 -0.89 7.35 1.25
CA ARG A 57 0.19 6.69 2.01
C ARG A 57 1.36 7.65 2.24
N ALA A 58 1.74 8.43 1.23
CA ALA A 58 2.76 9.46 1.35
C ALA A 58 2.40 10.53 2.40
N ALA A 59 1.14 11.00 2.39
CA ALA A 59 0.63 11.95 3.38
C ALA A 59 0.68 11.37 4.81
N LEU A 60 0.20 10.14 5.01
CA LEU A 60 0.21 9.47 6.32
C LEU A 60 1.63 9.26 6.84
N ARG A 61 2.55 8.80 5.99
CA ARG A 61 3.96 8.62 6.38
C ARG A 61 4.66 9.94 6.66
N GLY A 62 4.37 10.98 5.88
CA GLY A 62 4.85 12.34 6.13
C GLY A 62 4.40 12.87 7.49
N LEU A 63 3.12 12.72 7.83
CA LEU A 63 2.56 13.12 9.13
C LEU A 63 3.11 12.28 10.29
N GLY A 64 3.26 10.98 10.12
CA GLY A 64 3.88 10.11 11.13
C GLY A 64 5.33 10.50 11.40
N SER A 65 6.10 10.75 10.35
CA SER A 65 7.49 11.23 10.44
C SER A 65 7.58 12.57 11.16
N LEU A 66 6.68 13.51 10.82
CA LEU A 66 6.54 14.81 11.47
C LEU A 66 6.25 14.69 12.97
N ALA A 67 5.35 13.78 13.36
CA ALA A 67 4.99 13.55 14.75
C ALA A 67 6.19 12.99 15.56
N ILE A 68 6.89 12.00 15.00
CA ILE A 68 8.12 11.44 15.61
C ILE A 68 9.17 12.53 15.79
N ALA A 69 9.49 13.29 14.73
CA ALA A 69 10.47 14.37 14.81
C ALA A 69 10.10 15.43 15.86
N SER A 70 8.81 15.81 15.91
CA SER A 70 8.31 16.79 16.86
C SER A 70 8.42 16.29 18.31
N LEU A 71 8.10 15.00 18.55
CA LEU A 71 8.27 14.39 19.86
C LEU A 71 9.74 14.39 20.26
N THR A 72 10.64 13.85 19.41
CA THR A 72 12.08 13.78 19.68
C THR A 72 12.69 15.14 20.00
N VAL A 73 12.39 16.17 19.20
CA VAL A 73 12.93 17.52 19.43
C VAL A 73 12.41 18.11 20.74
N ASN A 74 11.12 17.94 21.05
CA ASN A 74 10.51 18.57 22.23
C ASN A 74 10.79 17.85 23.54
N THR A 75 10.98 16.52 23.54
CA THR A 75 11.18 15.75 24.77
C THR A 75 12.64 15.47 25.08
N VAL A 76 13.47 15.18 24.07
CA VAL A 76 14.84 14.71 24.29
C VAL A 76 15.86 15.83 24.10
N VAL A 77 15.75 16.59 23.00
CA VAL A 77 16.89 17.43 22.57
C VAL A 77 16.84 18.84 23.13
N LYS A 78 15.65 19.45 23.27
CA LYS A 78 15.53 20.82 23.80
C LYS A 78 16.03 20.96 25.24
N TRP A 79 16.07 19.87 26.01
CA TRP A 79 16.58 19.82 27.38
C TRP A 79 18.09 19.59 27.46
N SER A 80 18.73 19.20 26.35
CA SER A 80 20.12 18.73 26.34
C SER A 80 21.14 19.81 25.98
N THR A 81 20.73 20.95 25.38
CA THR A 81 21.68 22.00 24.96
C THR A 81 21.19 23.41 25.29
N ARG A 82 22.09 24.26 25.82
CA ARG A 82 21.83 25.67 26.14
C ARG A 82 22.42 26.63 25.09
N ARG A 83 22.23 26.34 23.80
CA ARG A 83 22.79 27.18 22.74
C ARG A 83 22.02 28.51 22.61
N PRO A 84 22.68 29.67 22.76
CA PRO A 84 22.03 30.98 22.56
C PRO A 84 21.65 31.20 21.09
N ARG A 85 20.53 31.91 20.84
CA ARG A 85 20.08 32.29 19.48
C ARG A 85 21.01 33.31 18.84
N PRO A 86 21.03 33.44 17.50
CA PRO A 86 21.79 34.49 16.81
C PRO A 86 21.44 35.89 17.31
N LEU A 87 22.44 36.78 17.37
CA LEU A 87 22.24 38.18 17.70
C LEU A 87 21.58 38.89 16.51
N LEU A 88 20.42 39.50 16.77
CA LEU A 88 19.60 40.16 15.74
C LEU A 88 20.15 41.49 15.25
N GLU A 89 21.17 42.04 15.92
CA GLU A 89 21.84 43.28 15.52
C GLU A 89 22.33 43.26 14.07
N HIS A 90 22.67 42.07 13.56
CA HIS A 90 23.15 41.88 12.20
C HIS A 90 22.03 41.59 11.18
N VAL A 91 20.76 41.50 11.63
CA VAL A 91 19.60 41.15 10.80
C VAL A 91 18.73 42.39 10.59
N PRO A 92 18.35 42.73 9.35
CA PRO A 92 17.44 43.84 9.10
C PRO A 92 16.11 43.70 9.85
N SER A 93 15.66 44.77 10.52
CA SER A 93 14.45 44.79 11.36
C SER A 93 13.18 44.33 10.61
N ILE A 94 13.09 44.57 9.30
CA ILE A 94 11.99 44.11 8.44
C ILE A 94 11.83 42.58 8.41
N ARG A 95 12.90 41.83 8.68
CA ARG A 95 12.94 40.36 8.71
C ARG A 95 12.58 39.77 10.08
N HIS A 96 12.55 40.60 11.13
CA HIS A 96 12.25 40.13 12.48
C HIS A 96 10.83 39.56 12.57
N LEU A 97 10.67 38.46 13.31
CA LEU A 97 9.37 37.93 13.67
C LEU A 97 8.74 38.81 14.76
N LYS A 98 7.42 39.02 14.70
CA LYS A 98 6.68 39.79 15.72
C LYS A 98 6.81 39.22 17.13
N ARG A 99 6.97 37.89 17.26
CA ARG A 99 7.17 37.19 18.53
C ARG A 99 8.40 36.31 18.42
N GLN A 100 9.38 36.55 19.27
CA GLN A 100 10.59 35.73 19.29
C GLN A 100 10.41 34.52 20.20
N PRO A 101 11.00 33.36 19.87
CA PRO A 101 10.91 32.19 20.73
C PRO A 101 11.83 32.38 21.95
N HIS A 102 11.28 32.26 23.16
CA HIS A 102 12.03 32.33 24.42
C HIS A 102 12.83 31.06 24.76
N THR A 103 12.78 30.03 23.90
CA THR A 103 13.44 28.74 24.09
C THR A 103 14.77 28.65 23.34
N THR A 104 15.58 27.65 23.69
CA THR A 104 16.90 27.37 23.11
C THR A 104 16.89 27.33 21.58
N SER A 105 18.02 27.67 20.97
CA SER A 105 18.17 27.74 19.51
C SER A 105 18.36 26.37 18.85
N PHE A 106 18.90 25.40 19.58
CA PHE A 106 19.28 24.10 19.03
C PHE A 106 18.33 22.99 19.50
N PRO A 107 17.90 22.08 18.60
CA PRO A 107 17.94 22.14 17.14
C PRO A 107 16.73 22.93 16.60
N SER A 108 16.75 23.25 15.30
CA SER A 108 15.61 23.92 14.67
C SER A 108 14.42 22.97 14.48
N GLY A 109 13.37 23.14 15.29
CA GLY A 109 12.15 22.33 15.21
C GLY A 109 11.43 22.43 13.85
N HIS A 110 11.28 23.63 13.28
CA HIS A 110 10.68 23.81 11.95
C HIS A 110 11.45 23.08 10.85
N SER A 111 12.79 23.09 10.93
CA SER A 111 13.64 22.40 9.95
C SER A 111 13.56 20.88 10.10
N ALA A 112 13.46 20.38 11.35
CA ALA A 112 13.21 18.97 11.63
C ALA A 112 11.86 18.51 11.09
N SER A 113 10.79 19.27 11.36
CA SER A 113 9.45 19.02 10.85
C SER A 113 9.41 19.01 9.31
N ALA A 114 10.06 19.98 8.67
CA ALA A 114 10.12 20.11 7.22
C ALA A 114 10.83 18.91 6.56
N ALA A 115 12.02 18.57 7.05
CA ALA A 115 12.78 17.44 6.55
C ALA A 115 12.08 16.10 6.81
N ALA A 116 11.46 15.93 7.98
CA ALA A 116 10.73 14.70 8.33
C ALA A 116 9.54 14.47 7.40
N PHE A 117 8.71 15.50 7.16
CA PHE A 117 7.56 15.39 6.28
C PHE A 117 7.99 15.13 4.83
N ALA A 118 8.91 15.93 4.28
CA ALA A 118 9.36 15.79 2.90
C ALA A 118 10.03 14.43 2.65
N THR A 119 10.88 13.97 3.58
CA THR A 119 11.52 12.64 3.48
C THR A 119 10.49 11.53 3.61
N GLY A 120 9.54 11.63 4.54
CA GLY A 120 8.46 10.65 4.69
C GLY A 120 7.59 10.51 3.43
N VAL A 121 7.30 11.63 2.74
CA VAL A 121 6.62 11.63 1.44
C VAL A 121 7.50 11.00 0.35
N ALA A 122 8.78 11.38 0.28
CA ALA A 122 9.73 10.87 -0.71
C ALA A 122 9.97 9.36 -0.60
N LEU A 123 9.93 8.80 0.60
CA LEU A 123 10.02 7.36 0.84
C LEU A 123 8.85 6.57 0.25
N GLU A 124 7.69 7.20 0.04
CA GLU A 124 6.53 6.56 -0.61
C GLU A 124 6.43 6.86 -2.11
N SER A 125 6.86 8.04 -2.53
CA SER A 125 6.89 8.44 -3.93
C SER A 125 7.96 9.49 -4.17
N ALA A 126 8.97 9.13 -4.96
CA ALA A 126 10.01 10.06 -5.37
C ALA A 126 9.45 11.29 -6.08
N GLY A 127 8.37 11.14 -6.88
CA GLY A 127 7.70 12.22 -7.59
C GLY A 127 7.06 13.25 -6.64
N TYR A 128 6.21 12.79 -5.71
CA TYR A 128 5.61 13.71 -4.72
C TYR A 128 6.67 14.27 -3.76
N GLY A 129 7.70 13.47 -3.41
CA GLY A 129 8.84 13.93 -2.63
C GLY A 129 9.58 15.08 -3.30
N ALA A 130 9.87 14.96 -4.60
CA ALA A 130 10.50 16.01 -5.40
C ALA A 130 9.65 17.29 -5.49
N LEU A 131 8.32 17.17 -5.48
CA LEU A 131 7.42 18.34 -5.42
C LEU A 131 7.45 19.03 -4.05
N VAL A 132 7.56 18.28 -2.95
CA VAL A 132 7.51 18.82 -1.58
C VAL A 132 8.89 19.33 -1.11
N ALA A 133 9.98 18.74 -1.59
CA ALA A 133 11.35 19.06 -1.14
C ALA A 133 11.75 20.54 -1.27
N PRO A 134 11.44 21.26 -2.38
CA PRO A 134 11.74 22.69 -2.49
C PRO A 134 11.06 23.53 -1.40
N PHE A 135 9.81 23.21 -1.03
CA PHE A 135 9.10 23.90 0.05
C PHE A 135 9.75 23.65 1.40
N ALA A 136 10.17 22.41 1.67
CA ALA A 136 10.90 22.07 2.89
C ALA A 136 12.24 22.79 2.99
N ALA A 137 13.01 22.85 1.90
CA ALA A 137 14.25 23.61 1.82
C ALA A 137 14.02 25.11 2.05
N ALA A 138 12.97 25.68 1.45
CA ALA A 138 12.61 27.09 1.64
C ALA A 138 12.21 27.41 3.09
N VAL A 139 11.47 26.51 3.75
CA VAL A 139 11.14 26.64 5.19
C VAL A 139 12.41 26.60 6.04
N ALA A 140 13.31 25.64 5.81
CA ALA A 140 14.58 25.53 6.51
C ALA A 140 15.45 26.79 6.33
N PHE A 141 15.59 27.27 5.09
CA PHE A 141 16.32 28.50 4.78
C PHE A 141 15.72 29.74 5.45
N SER A 142 14.38 29.83 5.47
CA SER A 142 13.68 30.97 6.09
C SER A 142 14.06 31.16 7.56
N ARG A 143 14.43 30.09 8.28
CA ARG A 143 14.82 30.13 9.71
C ARG A 143 16.18 30.80 9.93
N VAL A 144 17.10 30.64 8.99
CA VAL A 144 18.37 31.38 8.97
C VAL A 144 18.10 32.83 8.55
N TYR A 145 17.30 33.02 7.51
CA TYR A 145 17.01 34.32 6.91
C TYR A 145 16.35 35.32 7.88
N VAL A 146 15.37 34.85 8.69
CA VAL A 146 14.68 35.68 9.69
C VAL A 146 15.46 35.83 11.00
N GLY A 147 16.69 35.30 11.07
CA GLY A 147 17.60 35.58 12.18
C GLY A 147 17.42 34.72 13.43
N VAL A 148 16.61 33.67 13.38
CA VAL A 148 16.18 32.94 14.59
C VAL A 148 17.00 31.69 14.88
N HIS A 149 17.77 31.19 13.90
CA HIS A 149 18.63 30.01 14.01
C HIS A 149 19.91 30.19 13.20
N TYR A 150 21.00 29.58 13.66
CA TYR A 150 22.20 29.45 12.85
C TYR A 150 22.05 28.30 11.83
N PRO A 151 22.79 28.32 10.71
CA PRO A 151 22.80 27.22 9.74
C PRO A 151 23.01 25.82 10.35
N ALA A 152 23.90 25.66 11.33
CA ALA A 152 24.11 24.37 11.99
C ALA A 152 22.89 23.89 12.79
N ASP A 153 22.09 24.79 13.38
CA ASP A 153 20.83 24.42 14.06
C ASP A 153 19.81 23.85 13.06
N VAL A 154 19.81 24.40 11.85
CA VAL A 154 18.94 23.99 10.74
C VAL A 154 19.38 22.63 10.20
N LEU A 155 20.67 22.44 9.93
CA LEU A 155 21.22 21.16 9.47
C LEU A 155 21.01 20.04 10.49
N ALA A 156 21.24 20.31 11.79
CA ALA A 156 20.98 19.34 12.85
C ALA A 156 19.48 19.00 12.94
N GLY A 157 18.60 20.01 12.82
CA GLY A 157 17.16 19.80 12.74
C GLY A 157 16.79 18.90 11.56
N MET A 158 17.29 19.19 10.37
CA MET A 158 17.05 18.39 9.17
C MET A 158 17.52 16.94 9.34
N ALA A 159 18.71 16.73 9.91
CA ALA A 159 19.23 15.39 10.20
C ALA A 159 18.32 14.59 11.15
N ILE A 160 17.82 15.22 12.21
CA ILE A 160 16.82 14.61 13.12
C ILE A 160 15.53 14.27 12.36
N GLY A 161 15.08 15.17 11.48
CA GLY A 161 13.88 14.94 10.67
C GLY A 161 14.03 13.76 9.71
N VAL A 162 15.15 13.68 8.99
CA VAL A 162 15.49 12.54 8.11
C VAL A 162 15.57 11.25 8.91
N ALA A 163 16.23 11.26 10.08
CA ALA A 163 16.32 10.09 10.95
C ALA A 163 14.94 9.64 11.47
N ALA A 164 14.06 10.57 11.83
CA ALA A 164 12.68 10.27 12.21
C ALA A 164 11.88 9.64 11.06
N ALA A 165 12.05 10.14 9.83
CA ALA A 165 11.45 9.53 8.66
C ALA A 165 12.03 8.13 8.37
N ALA A 166 13.34 7.96 8.45
CA ALA A 166 13.99 6.65 8.29
C ALA A 166 13.55 5.64 9.37
N LEU A 167 13.25 6.10 10.59
CA LEU A 167 12.74 5.24 11.65
C LEU A 167 11.39 4.61 11.27
N THR A 168 10.56 5.32 10.51
CA THR A 168 9.30 4.76 10.00
C THR A 168 9.51 3.54 9.09
N CYS A 169 10.66 3.44 8.39
CA CYS A 169 10.98 2.27 7.55
C CYS A 169 11.03 0.96 8.33
N ARG A 170 11.31 1.01 9.64
CA ARG A 170 11.44 -0.20 10.47
C ARG A 170 10.13 -0.95 10.61
N TRP A 171 9.00 -0.23 10.59
CA TRP A 171 7.66 -0.80 10.80
C TRP A 171 6.78 -0.63 9.56
N TRP A 172 7.16 0.30 8.70
CA TRP A 172 6.51 0.63 7.43
C TRP A 172 7.58 0.69 6.33
N PRO A 173 8.11 -0.45 5.86
CA PRO A 173 9.05 -0.45 4.76
C PRO A 173 8.40 0.15 3.50
N PRO A 174 9.11 1.00 2.75
CA PRO A 174 8.65 1.41 1.43
C PRO A 174 8.55 0.16 0.55
N ARG A 175 7.45 0.04 -0.21
CA ARG A 175 7.30 -1.09 -1.14
C ARG A 175 8.33 -0.92 -2.26
N PRO A 176 9.25 -1.88 -2.48
CA PRO A 176 10.15 -1.82 -3.61
C PRO A 176 9.34 -1.81 -4.91
N ALA A 177 9.90 -1.24 -5.96
CA ALA A 177 9.38 -1.45 -7.31
C ALA A 177 9.30 -2.97 -7.54
N LEU A 178 8.14 -3.46 -7.98
CA LEU A 178 7.90 -4.89 -8.10
C LEU A 178 9.02 -5.52 -8.94
N PRO A 179 9.62 -6.63 -8.49
CA PRO A 179 10.71 -7.23 -9.22
C PRO A 179 10.28 -7.61 -10.64
N ALA A 180 11.26 -7.58 -11.54
CA ALA A 180 11.08 -7.97 -12.93
C ALA A 180 10.42 -9.36 -13.01
N ARG A 181 9.60 -9.57 -14.04
CA ARG A 181 9.03 -10.90 -14.31
C ARG A 181 10.15 -11.91 -14.46
N GLU A 182 9.99 -13.10 -13.88
CA GLU A 182 10.92 -14.19 -14.17
C GLU A 182 10.64 -14.77 -15.57
N PRO A 183 11.62 -14.76 -16.50
CA PRO A 183 11.46 -15.34 -17.82
C PRO A 183 11.61 -16.88 -17.80
N PRO A 184 10.92 -17.63 -18.68
CA PRO A 184 9.87 -17.16 -19.59
C PRO A 184 8.53 -16.97 -18.86
N PRO A 185 7.72 -15.97 -19.28
CA PRO A 185 6.37 -15.79 -18.74
C PRO A 185 5.50 -17.01 -19.06
N PRO A 186 4.56 -17.38 -18.16
CA PRO A 186 3.63 -18.46 -18.47
C PRO A 186 2.75 -18.08 -19.67
N PRO A 187 2.32 -19.05 -20.48
CA PRO A 187 1.38 -18.79 -21.56
C PRO A 187 0.04 -18.33 -20.97
N ALA A 188 -0.42 -17.15 -21.38
CA ALA A 188 -1.76 -16.67 -21.12
C ALA A 188 -2.41 -16.21 -22.44
N PRO A 189 -3.70 -16.45 -22.65
CA PRO A 189 -4.36 -16.06 -23.88
C PRO A 189 -4.46 -14.54 -23.98
N ALA A 190 -4.19 -13.99 -25.16
CA ALA A 190 -4.41 -12.58 -25.42
C ALA A 190 -5.88 -12.36 -25.76
N LEU A 191 -6.60 -11.60 -24.94
CA LEU A 191 -8.04 -11.38 -25.05
C LEU A 191 -8.30 -9.89 -25.37
N PRO A 192 -8.08 -9.44 -26.62
CA PRO A 192 -8.26 -8.04 -27.00
C PRO A 192 -9.70 -7.59 -26.78
N GLY A 193 -9.88 -6.50 -26.03
CA GLY A 193 -11.21 -6.02 -25.63
C GLY A 193 -11.96 -6.94 -24.67
N GLY A 194 -11.31 -7.97 -24.11
CA GLY A 194 -11.90 -8.93 -23.18
C GLY A 194 -12.65 -10.09 -23.84
N GLU A 195 -12.46 -10.33 -25.13
CA GLU A 195 -13.11 -11.44 -25.83
C GLU A 195 -12.72 -12.79 -25.22
N GLY A 196 -13.67 -13.55 -24.67
CA GLY A 196 -13.41 -14.80 -23.95
C GLY A 196 -13.06 -14.65 -22.46
N LEU A 197 -13.08 -13.43 -21.93
CA LEU A 197 -12.95 -13.15 -20.50
C LEU A 197 -14.34 -13.13 -19.84
N VAL A 198 -14.51 -13.87 -18.75
CA VAL A 198 -15.70 -13.78 -17.88
C VAL A 198 -15.27 -13.19 -16.55
N VAL A 199 -15.81 -12.02 -16.17
CA VAL A 199 -15.43 -11.31 -14.94
C VAL A 199 -16.55 -11.42 -13.91
N PHE A 200 -16.27 -12.06 -12.79
CA PHE A 200 -17.13 -12.04 -11.61
C PHE A 200 -16.94 -10.73 -10.84
N VAL A 201 -18.00 -9.95 -10.67
CA VAL A 201 -17.95 -8.64 -10.00
C VAL A 201 -18.67 -8.72 -8.66
N ASN A 202 -17.89 -8.67 -7.58
CA ASN A 202 -18.35 -8.65 -6.20
C ASN A 202 -17.88 -7.36 -5.51
N THR A 203 -18.48 -6.25 -5.89
CA THR A 203 -18.28 -4.94 -5.27
C THR A 203 -19.61 -4.45 -4.70
N PRO A 204 -19.65 -3.87 -3.48
CA PRO A 204 -20.88 -3.29 -2.94
C PRO A 204 -21.44 -2.24 -3.90
N ALA A 205 -22.72 -2.34 -4.25
CA ALA A 205 -23.39 -1.39 -5.14
C ALA A 205 -23.14 0.06 -4.68
N GLY A 206 -22.71 0.94 -5.61
CA GLY A 206 -22.47 2.36 -5.33
C GLY A 206 -21.13 2.71 -4.66
N THR A 207 -20.27 1.74 -4.31
CA THR A 207 -18.93 2.04 -3.78
C THR A 207 -17.89 2.15 -4.90
N GLY A 208 -17.84 3.31 -5.55
CA GLY A 208 -16.65 3.70 -6.33
C GLY A 208 -15.44 3.79 -5.40
N ALA A 209 -14.23 3.56 -5.93
CA ALA A 209 -13.02 3.94 -5.21
C ALA A 209 -13.10 5.45 -4.86
N PRO A 210 -12.67 5.90 -3.67
CA PRO A 210 -12.87 7.29 -3.29
C PRO A 210 -12.19 8.25 -4.29
N GLY A 211 -12.99 9.01 -5.05
CA GLY A 211 -12.53 9.94 -6.08
C GLY A 211 -12.75 9.52 -7.54
N THR A 212 -13.37 8.36 -7.82
CA THR A 212 -13.74 7.97 -9.20
C THR A 212 -15.25 8.12 -9.45
N PRO A 213 -15.67 8.83 -10.51
CA PRO A 213 -17.09 9.09 -10.81
C PRO A 213 -17.85 7.89 -11.41
N LEU A 214 -17.15 6.86 -11.91
CA LEU A 214 -17.75 5.69 -12.54
C LEU A 214 -17.74 4.48 -11.59
N SER A 215 -18.79 3.66 -11.68
CA SER A 215 -18.84 2.36 -11.00
C SER A 215 -17.76 1.41 -11.55
N PRO A 216 -17.31 0.41 -10.77
CA PRO A 216 -16.35 -0.60 -11.23
C PRO A 216 -16.80 -1.30 -12.53
N VAL A 217 -18.09 -1.56 -12.66
CA VAL A 217 -18.71 -2.22 -13.82
C VAL A 217 -18.65 -1.35 -15.07
N GLU A 218 -19.03 -0.07 -14.98
CA GLU A 218 -18.96 0.85 -16.12
C GLU A 218 -17.52 1.01 -16.63
N ARG A 219 -16.56 1.07 -15.71
CA ARG A 219 -15.13 1.13 -16.05
C ARG A 219 -14.67 -0.14 -16.76
N LEU A 220 -15.08 -1.31 -16.28
CA LEU A 220 -14.79 -2.59 -16.94
C LEU A 220 -15.41 -2.65 -18.33
N ARG A 221 -16.69 -2.27 -18.50
CA ARG A 221 -17.35 -2.21 -19.82
C ARG A 221 -16.65 -1.27 -20.79
N GLY A 222 -16.13 -0.14 -20.31
CA GLY A 222 -15.38 0.81 -21.14
C GLY A 222 -14.01 0.29 -21.59
N LEU A 223 -13.32 -0.47 -20.73
CA LEU A 223 -11.97 -0.99 -21.02
C LEU A 223 -11.99 -2.34 -21.76
N LEU A 224 -12.98 -3.18 -21.46
CA LEU A 224 -13.12 -4.56 -21.94
C LEU A 224 -14.56 -4.79 -22.45
N PRO A 225 -14.95 -4.15 -23.57
CA PRO A 225 -16.34 -4.15 -24.05
C PRO A 225 -16.85 -5.52 -24.52
N ARG A 226 -15.97 -6.50 -24.74
CA ARG A 226 -16.32 -7.88 -25.14
C ARG A 226 -16.26 -8.87 -23.99
N ALA A 227 -15.92 -8.43 -22.78
CA ALA A 227 -15.94 -9.29 -21.60
C ALA A 227 -17.38 -9.53 -21.12
N GLU A 228 -17.65 -10.75 -20.69
CA GLU A 228 -18.89 -11.11 -20.01
C GLU A 228 -18.77 -10.74 -18.53
N LEU A 229 -19.72 -10.00 -17.98
CA LEU A 229 -19.70 -9.58 -16.58
C LEU A 229 -20.79 -10.33 -15.81
N VAL A 230 -20.39 -11.05 -14.77
CA VAL A 230 -21.30 -11.72 -13.82
C VAL A 230 -21.33 -10.88 -12.55
N GLU A 231 -22.33 -10.02 -12.44
CA GLU A 231 -22.48 -9.10 -11.29
C GLU A 231 -23.23 -9.78 -10.15
N ARG A 232 -22.73 -9.63 -8.93
CA ARG A 232 -23.39 -10.13 -7.71
C ARG A 232 -24.30 -9.06 -7.11
N GLY A 233 -25.58 -9.35 -6.99
CA GLY A 233 -26.55 -8.60 -6.22
C GLY A 233 -26.48 -8.87 -4.71
N PRO A 234 -27.22 -8.11 -3.88
CA PRO A 234 -27.18 -8.21 -2.43
C PRO A 234 -27.66 -9.57 -1.89
N ASP A 235 -28.66 -10.18 -2.53
CA ASP A 235 -29.28 -11.44 -2.11
C ASP A 235 -28.71 -12.67 -2.83
N ASP A 236 -27.74 -12.46 -3.74
CA ASP A 236 -27.18 -13.53 -4.53
C ASP A 236 -26.16 -14.36 -3.74
N ASP A 237 -26.24 -15.68 -3.93
CA ASP A 237 -25.27 -16.63 -3.43
C ASP A 237 -23.91 -16.43 -4.13
N PHE A 238 -22.91 -16.08 -3.33
CA PHE A 238 -21.55 -15.84 -3.78
C PHE A 238 -20.93 -17.06 -4.46
N ALA A 239 -21.04 -18.24 -3.84
CA ALA A 239 -20.39 -19.45 -4.31
C ALA A 239 -21.05 -19.94 -5.61
N ALA A 240 -22.39 -19.90 -5.67
CA ALA A 240 -23.13 -20.31 -6.85
C ALA A 240 -22.85 -19.41 -8.07
N LEU A 241 -22.77 -18.08 -7.88
CA LEU A 241 -22.45 -17.18 -8.98
C LEU A 241 -20.98 -17.27 -9.41
N LEU A 242 -20.05 -17.46 -8.48
CA LEU A 242 -18.64 -17.66 -8.82
C LEU A 242 -18.47 -18.94 -9.65
N GLU A 243 -19.11 -20.05 -9.26
CA GLU A 243 -19.05 -21.30 -10.04
C GLU A 243 -19.65 -21.11 -11.43
N ARG A 244 -20.79 -20.42 -11.56
CA ARG A 244 -21.33 -20.06 -12.89
C ARG A 244 -20.33 -19.26 -13.73
N ALA A 245 -19.65 -18.28 -13.15
CA ALA A 245 -18.64 -17.49 -13.88
C ALA A 245 -17.46 -18.36 -14.33
N VAL A 246 -17.05 -19.32 -13.49
CA VAL A 246 -16.01 -20.31 -13.81
C VAL A 246 -16.45 -21.21 -14.96
N ASP A 247 -17.64 -21.80 -14.87
CA ASP A 247 -18.19 -22.68 -15.92
C ASP A 247 -18.28 -21.94 -17.26
N ARG A 248 -18.79 -20.70 -17.26
CA ARG A 248 -18.79 -19.84 -18.44
C ARG A 248 -17.39 -19.58 -18.98
N ALA A 249 -16.41 -19.31 -18.11
CA ALA A 249 -15.03 -19.11 -18.54
C ALA A 249 -14.44 -20.38 -19.19
N VAL A 250 -14.78 -21.56 -18.66
CA VAL A 250 -14.39 -22.86 -19.23
C VAL A 250 -15.07 -23.11 -20.58
N GLU A 251 -16.37 -22.84 -20.71
CA GLU A 251 -17.11 -22.95 -21.98
C GLU A 251 -16.48 -22.09 -23.08
N ARG A 252 -16.15 -20.83 -22.74
CA ARG A 252 -15.46 -19.92 -23.65
C ARG A 252 -14.05 -20.39 -24.00
N ALA A 253 -13.42 -21.21 -23.15
CA ALA A 253 -12.10 -21.76 -23.39
C ALA A 253 -12.03 -22.82 -24.48
N GLY A 254 -13.13 -23.51 -24.77
CA GLY A 254 -13.20 -24.53 -25.84
C GLY A 254 -12.94 -24.01 -27.26
N ALA A 255 -13.04 -22.69 -27.50
CA ALA A 255 -12.85 -22.08 -28.82
C ALA A 255 -11.61 -21.17 -28.95
N ALA A 256 -11.11 -20.58 -27.86
CA ALA A 256 -10.04 -19.57 -27.91
C ALA A 256 -9.16 -19.44 -26.65
N ARG A 257 -9.21 -20.40 -25.70
CA ARG A 257 -8.58 -20.29 -24.36
C ARG A 257 -9.11 -19.09 -23.56
N GLY A 258 -10.20 -19.30 -22.82
CA GLY A 258 -10.87 -18.30 -21.99
C GLY A 258 -10.14 -18.04 -20.69
N ALA A 259 -10.53 -16.98 -19.99
CA ALA A 259 -9.95 -16.62 -18.71
C ALA A 259 -11.05 -16.20 -17.71
N LEU A 260 -10.76 -16.39 -16.43
CA LEU A 260 -11.60 -15.92 -15.34
C LEU A 260 -11.08 -14.56 -14.87
N GLY A 261 -11.98 -13.58 -14.74
CA GLY A 261 -11.73 -12.31 -14.09
C GLY A 261 -12.46 -12.22 -12.76
N VAL A 262 -11.89 -11.47 -11.83
CA VAL A 262 -12.55 -11.16 -10.55
C VAL A 262 -12.37 -9.69 -10.20
N CYS A 263 -13.46 -8.99 -9.92
CA CYS A 263 -13.46 -7.63 -9.39
C CYS A 263 -14.03 -7.64 -7.97
N GLY A 264 -13.18 -7.49 -6.96
CA GLY A 264 -13.60 -7.57 -5.56
C GLY A 264 -12.46 -7.36 -4.57
N GLY A 265 -12.73 -7.65 -3.30
CA GLY A 265 -11.71 -7.67 -2.23
C GLY A 265 -10.93 -8.99 -2.16
N ASP A 266 -10.02 -9.09 -1.20
CA ASP A 266 -9.09 -10.23 -1.07
C ASP A 266 -9.80 -11.59 -0.97
N GLY A 267 -10.92 -11.69 -0.22
CA GLY A 267 -11.68 -12.95 -0.12
C GLY A 267 -12.25 -13.43 -1.47
N SER A 268 -12.75 -12.51 -2.30
CA SER A 268 -13.25 -12.86 -3.64
C SER A 268 -12.13 -13.28 -4.58
N VAL A 269 -10.97 -12.60 -4.48
CA VAL A 269 -9.77 -12.95 -5.24
C VAL A 269 -9.26 -14.33 -4.84
N ASN A 270 -9.23 -14.66 -3.55
CA ASN A 270 -8.81 -15.98 -3.05
C ASN A 270 -9.72 -17.09 -3.56
N ALA A 271 -11.04 -16.91 -3.47
CA ALA A 271 -12.00 -17.89 -3.98
C ALA A 271 -11.86 -18.09 -5.50
N ALA A 272 -11.76 -17.00 -6.27
CA ALA A 272 -11.57 -17.07 -7.72
C ALA A 272 -10.23 -17.70 -8.11
N ALA A 273 -9.16 -17.46 -7.36
CA ALA A 273 -7.85 -18.08 -7.60
C ALA A 273 -7.88 -19.60 -7.41
N ARG A 274 -8.55 -20.09 -6.35
CA ARG A 274 -8.72 -21.54 -6.14
C ARG A 274 -9.53 -22.17 -7.27
N ALA A 275 -10.65 -21.55 -7.66
CA ALA A 275 -11.50 -22.04 -8.74
C ALA A 275 -10.80 -22.04 -10.09
N ALA A 276 -10.08 -20.96 -10.42
CA ALA A 276 -9.28 -20.86 -11.65
C ALA A 276 -8.21 -21.95 -11.72
N THR A 277 -7.51 -22.20 -10.62
CA THR A 277 -6.46 -23.25 -10.54
C THR A 277 -7.05 -24.64 -10.78
N GLY A 278 -8.18 -24.96 -10.13
CA GLY A 278 -8.84 -26.26 -10.29
C GLY A 278 -9.36 -26.55 -11.71
N ARG A 279 -9.49 -25.51 -12.55
CA ARG A 279 -9.94 -25.61 -13.94
C ARG A 279 -8.87 -25.24 -14.98
N GLY A 280 -7.64 -24.92 -14.56
CA GLY A 280 -6.55 -24.51 -15.44
C GLY A 280 -6.77 -23.18 -16.16
N LEU A 281 -7.54 -22.26 -15.58
CA LEU A 281 -7.84 -20.95 -16.16
C LEU A 281 -6.81 -19.90 -15.74
N ALA A 282 -6.45 -19.01 -16.65
CA ALA A 282 -5.73 -17.78 -16.31
C ALA A 282 -6.66 -16.82 -15.54
N LEU A 283 -6.12 -16.12 -14.54
CA LEU A 283 -6.86 -15.24 -13.64
C LEU A 283 -6.54 -13.76 -13.91
N ALA A 284 -7.56 -12.96 -14.18
CA ALA A 284 -7.49 -11.50 -14.26
C ALA A 284 -8.02 -10.87 -12.96
N VAL A 285 -7.14 -10.26 -12.17
CA VAL A 285 -7.54 -9.62 -10.90
C VAL A 285 -7.79 -8.14 -11.10
N PHE A 286 -9.00 -7.68 -10.83
CA PHE A 286 -9.38 -6.26 -10.87
C PHE A 286 -9.57 -5.73 -9.44
N PRO A 287 -8.72 -4.81 -8.95
CA PRO A 287 -8.77 -4.37 -7.55
C PRO A 287 -10.09 -3.67 -7.21
N GLY A 288 -10.96 -4.32 -6.41
CA GLY A 288 -12.29 -3.82 -6.03
C GLY A 288 -12.49 -3.59 -4.53
N GLY A 289 -11.57 -4.06 -3.67
CA GLY A 289 -11.65 -3.93 -2.22
C GLY A 289 -10.81 -2.81 -1.61
N THR A 290 -10.78 -2.77 -0.27
CA THR A 290 -10.10 -1.74 0.53
C THR A 290 -8.59 -1.94 0.61
N LEU A 291 -8.11 -3.19 0.76
CA LEU A 291 -6.69 -3.49 0.96
C LEU A 291 -6.03 -4.05 -0.30
N ASN A 292 -6.67 -4.98 -1.01
CA ASN A 292 -6.22 -5.55 -2.30
C ASN A 292 -4.77 -6.04 -2.24
N HIS A 293 -4.44 -6.81 -1.20
CA HIS A 293 -3.10 -7.28 -0.91
C HIS A 293 -2.53 -8.10 -2.08
N PHE A 294 -3.28 -9.10 -2.55
CA PHE A 294 -2.81 -9.96 -3.64
C PHE A 294 -2.59 -9.20 -4.95
N ALA A 295 -3.55 -8.35 -5.34
CA ALA A 295 -3.43 -7.56 -6.57
C ALA A 295 -2.18 -6.67 -6.53
N GLN A 296 -1.88 -6.09 -5.37
CA GLN A 296 -0.68 -5.27 -5.17
C GLN A 296 0.60 -6.09 -5.24
N ASP A 297 0.63 -7.29 -4.64
CA ASP A 297 1.80 -8.18 -4.67
C ASP A 297 2.08 -8.69 -6.10
N VAL A 298 1.04 -8.95 -6.90
CA VAL A 298 1.18 -9.28 -8.33
C VAL A 298 1.62 -8.06 -9.15
N GLY A 299 1.35 -6.85 -8.66
CA GLY A 299 1.73 -5.60 -9.32
C GLY A 299 0.65 -4.93 -10.14
N VAL A 300 -0.61 -5.31 -9.91
CA VAL A 300 -1.81 -4.68 -10.45
C VAL A 300 -2.29 -3.60 -9.49
N ARG A 301 -2.28 -2.34 -9.94
CA ARG A 301 -2.65 -1.19 -9.10
C ARG A 301 -4.08 -0.74 -9.30
N ASP A 302 -4.57 -0.85 -10.52
CA ASP A 302 -5.89 -0.43 -10.96
C ASP A 302 -6.46 -1.40 -12.01
N VAL A 303 -7.69 -1.11 -12.45
CA VAL A 303 -8.44 -1.92 -13.40
C VAL A 303 -7.79 -1.90 -14.78
N GLU A 304 -7.21 -0.77 -15.16
CA GLU A 304 -6.54 -0.57 -16.44
C GLU A 304 -5.28 -1.43 -16.56
N ASP A 305 -4.51 -1.60 -15.48
CA ASP A 305 -3.27 -2.40 -15.49
C ASP A 305 -3.60 -3.85 -15.88
N THR A 306 -4.69 -4.41 -15.32
CA THR A 306 -5.20 -5.73 -15.69
C THR A 306 -5.76 -5.75 -17.11
N ALA A 307 -6.55 -4.75 -17.52
CA ALA A 307 -7.13 -4.71 -18.86
C ALA A 307 -6.06 -4.69 -19.96
N VAL A 308 -4.96 -3.94 -19.76
CA VAL A 308 -3.81 -3.93 -20.68
C VAL A 308 -3.13 -5.31 -20.72
N ALA A 309 -2.94 -5.94 -19.56
CA ALA A 309 -2.32 -7.26 -19.47
C ALA A 309 -3.15 -8.34 -20.17
N VAL A 310 -4.47 -8.34 -19.93
CA VAL A 310 -5.44 -9.23 -20.58
C VAL A 310 -5.41 -9.07 -22.09
N GLY A 311 -5.49 -7.84 -22.59
CA GLY A 311 -5.48 -7.57 -24.03
C GLY A 311 -4.19 -8.03 -24.74
N ARG A 312 -3.08 -8.14 -24.00
CA ARG A 312 -1.77 -8.52 -24.53
C ARG A 312 -1.37 -9.97 -24.24
N GLY A 313 -2.17 -10.73 -23.47
CA GLY A 313 -1.79 -12.09 -23.05
C GLY A 313 -0.60 -12.10 -22.09
N GLU A 314 -0.45 -11.02 -21.33
CA GLU A 314 0.70 -10.78 -20.48
C GLU A 314 0.44 -11.26 -19.05
N ALA A 315 1.19 -12.26 -18.60
CA ALA A 315 0.97 -12.90 -17.31
C ALA A 315 2.25 -13.24 -16.55
N VAL A 316 2.06 -13.59 -15.28
CA VAL A 316 3.07 -14.15 -14.38
C VAL A 316 2.54 -15.41 -13.74
N ALA A 317 3.45 -16.30 -13.35
CA ALA A 317 3.11 -17.48 -12.59
C ALA A 317 3.10 -17.13 -11.10
N VAL A 318 2.17 -17.73 -10.37
CA VAL A 318 2.02 -17.58 -8.93
C VAL A 318 1.94 -18.99 -8.35
N ASP A 319 2.75 -19.22 -7.32
CA ASP A 319 2.65 -20.44 -6.53
C ASP A 319 1.45 -20.36 -5.59
N LEU A 320 0.91 -21.51 -5.23
CA LEU A 320 -0.09 -21.62 -4.17
C LEU A 320 0.48 -22.37 -2.98
N GLY A 321 0.13 -21.91 -1.77
CA GLY A 321 0.34 -22.69 -0.57
C GLY A 321 -0.69 -23.81 -0.50
N VAL A 322 -0.27 -25.01 -0.09
CA VAL A 322 -1.14 -26.17 0.04
C VAL A 322 -0.93 -26.78 1.41
N ALA A 323 -2.02 -27.02 2.13
CA ALA A 323 -2.08 -27.77 3.36
C ALA A 323 -2.70 -29.14 3.08
N ARG A 324 -1.90 -30.21 3.19
CA ARG A 324 -2.34 -31.59 2.97
C ARG A 324 -2.42 -32.34 4.29
N SER A 325 -3.55 -32.98 4.56
CA SER A 325 -3.71 -33.91 5.67
C SER A 325 -3.76 -35.36 5.17
N GLY A 326 -3.31 -36.31 6.01
CA GLY A 326 -3.35 -37.74 5.69
C GLY A 326 -4.76 -38.30 5.46
N ALA A 327 -5.81 -37.62 5.93
CA ALA A 327 -7.21 -37.99 5.73
C ALA A 327 -7.79 -37.53 4.37
N GLY A 328 -6.96 -37.12 3.41
CA GLY A 328 -7.40 -36.68 2.08
C GLY A 328 -7.97 -35.25 2.05
N HIS A 329 -7.91 -34.53 3.17
CA HIS A 329 -8.25 -33.11 3.21
C HIS A 329 -7.08 -32.27 2.68
N GLU A 330 -7.33 -31.56 1.58
CA GLU A 330 -6.38 -30.64 0.96
C GLU A 330 -6.98 -29.23 0.88
N VAL A 331 -6.23 -28.24 1.37
CA VAL A 331 -6.64 -26.84 1.33
C VAL A 331 -5.57 -26.01 0.63
N ARG A 332 -5.97 -25.24 -0.40
CA ARG A 332 -5.10 -24.28 -1.08
C ARG A 332 -5.31 -22.87 -0.52
N PHE A 333 -4.24 -22.14 -0.33
CA PHE A 333 -4.25 -20.74 0.12
C PHE A 333 -3.32 -19.88 -0.73
N LEU A 334 -3.81 -18.68 -1.07
CA LEU A 334 -3.16 -17.70 -1.91
C LEU A 334 -2.28 -16.74 -1.12
N ASN A 335 -2.65 -16.38 0.10
CA ASN A 335 -1.92 -15.43 0.93
C ASN A 335 -1.33 -16.08 2.17
N THR A 336 -2.18 -16.58 3.05
CA THR A 336 -1.74 -16.91 4.42
C THR A 336 -2.48 -18.09 5.01
N PHE A 337 -1.77 -18.90 5.77
CA PHE A 337 -2.27 -19.93 6.66
C PHE A 337 -1.83 -19.62 8.10
N SER A 338 -2.63 -19.97 9.10
CA SER A 338 -2.31 -19.70 10.50
C SER A 338 -3.01 -20.61 11.50
N ILE A 339 -2.36 -20.82 12.64
CA ILE A 339 -2.86 -21.56 13.80
C ILE A 339 -2.63 -20.70 15.06
N GLY A 340 -3.56 -20.78 16.02
CA GLY A 340 -3.48 -20.08 17.31
C GLY A 340 -4.16 -18.71 17.31
N LEU A 341 -3.43 -17.67 17.74
CA LEU A 341 -3.97 -16.32 18.04
C LEU A 341 -4.77 -15.67 16.90
N TYR A 342 -4.40 -15.94 15.64
CA TYR A 342 -4.96 -15.23 14.49
C TYR A 342 -6.43 -15.57 14.20
N PRO A 343 -6.85 -16.86 14.12
CA PRO A 343 -8.26 -17.22 14.02
C PRO A 343 -9.16 -16.56 15.09
N GLU A 344 -8.73 -16.54 16.35
CA GLU A 344 -9.47 -15.88 17.43
C GLU A 344 -9.59 -14.37 17.20
N LEU A 345 -8.52 -13.73 16.73
CA LEU A 345 -8.47 -12.30 16.46
C LEU A 345 -9.40 -11.91 15.31
N VAL A 346 -9.44 -12.70 14.23
CA VAL A 346 -10.38 -12.50 13.11
C VAL A 346 -11.83 -12.62 13.59
N ARG A 347 -12.15 -13.70 14.30
CA ARG A 347 -13.50 -13.95 14.85
C ARG A 347 -13.94 -12.83 15.79
N MET A 348 -13.07 -12.40 16.70
CA MET A 348 -13.35 -11.33 17.66
C MET A 348 -13.49 -9.97 16.97
N ARG A 349 -12.64 -9.67 15.97
CA ARG A 349 -12.73 -8.43 15.18
C ARG A 349 -14.08 -8.36 14.47
N GLU A 350 -14.50 -9.43 13.81
CA GLU A 350 -15.76 -9.44 13.04
C GLU A 350 -16.98 -9.23 13.93
N HIS A 351 -17.01 -9.84 15.11
CA HIS A 351 -18.07 -9.61 16.08
C HIS A 351 -18.12 -8.15 16.56
N LEU A 352 -16.95 -7.53 16.78
CA LEU A 352 -16.85 -6.14 17.22
C LEU A 352 -17.06 -5.12 16.09
N GLU A 353 -16.72 -5.46 14.85
CA GLU A 353 -16.80 -4.58 13.69
C GLU A 353 -18.23 -4.07 13.47
N GLN A 354 -19.23 -4.90 13.76
CA GLN A 354 -20.66 -4.55 13.68
C GLN A 354 -21.05 -3.35 14.57
N ARG A 355 -20.29 -3.04 15.63
CA ARG A 355 -20.64 -2.00 16.61
C ARG A 355 -19.73 -0.79 16.60
N MET A 356 -18.47 -0.94 16.18
CA MET A 356 -17.42 0.07 16.39
C MET A 356 -16.52 0.29 15.17
N GLY A 357 -16.87 -0.29 14.02
CA GLY A 357 -16.11 -0.16 12.78
C GLY A 357 -14.78 -0.92 12.78
N LYS A 358 -14.18 -1.08 11.60
CA LYS A 358 -13.08 -2.02 11.34
C LYS A 358 -11.82 -1.80 12.18
N TRP A 359 -11.35 -0.56 12.30
CA TRP A 359 -10.09 -0.25 12.97
C TRP A 359 -10.18 -0.29 14.51
N PRO A 360 -11.20 0.28 15.15
CA PRO A 360 -11.40 0.14 16.60
C PRO A 360 -11.65 -1.32 17.01
N ALA A 361 -12.45 -2.06 16.23
CA ALA A 361 -12.72 -3.48 16.47
C ALA A 361 -11.42 -4.30 16.45
N ALA A 362 -10.54 -4.08 15.48
CA ALA A 362 -9.25 -4.77 15.40
C ALA A 362 -8.35 -4.48 16.61
N ALA A 363 -8.31 -3.23 17.09
CA ALA A 363 -7.51 -2.86 18.26
C ALA A 363 -8.02 -3.51 19.55
N VAL A 364 -9.34 -3.48 19.77
CA VAL A 364 -9.97 -4.11 20.95
C VAL A 364 -9.84 -5.64 20.90
N ALA A 365 -10.04 -6.24 19.72
CA ALA A 365 -9.85 -7.67 19.50
C ALA A 365 -8.42 -8.09 19.84
N LEU A 366 -7.41 -7.37 19.33
CA LEU A 366 -6.01 -7.64 19.63
C LEU A 366 -5.73 -7.60 21.14
N VAL A 367 -6.20 -6.56 21.85
CA VAL A 367 -5.98 -6.44 23.30
C VAL A 367 -6.66 -7.55 24.09
N ARG A 368 -7.91 -7.91 23.73
CA ARG A 368 -8.65 -8.99 24.41
C ARG A 368 -8.00 -10.35 24.18
N VAL A 369 -7.72 -10.67 22.93
CA VAL A 369 -7.11 -11.95 22.53
C VAL A 369 -5.73 -12.10 23.15
N LEU A 370 -4.90 -11.05 23.20
CA LEU A 370 -3.61 -11.09 23.91
C LEU A 370 -3.74 -11.33 25.43
N ARG A 371 -4.90 -11.01 26.05
CA ARG A 371 -5.15 -11.27 27.47
C ARG A 371 -5.66 -12.68 27.73
N THR A 372 -6.50 -13.22 26.85
CA THR A 372 -7.26 -14.46 27.09
C THR A 372 -6.70 -15.68 26.38
N ALA A 373 -6.06 -15.52 25.22
CA ALA A 373 -5.62 -16.66 24.42
C ALA A 373 -4.69 -17.57 25.23
N THR A 374 -4.63 -18.84 24.88
CA THR A 374 -3.65 -19.78 25.43
C THR A 374 -2.76 -20.29 24.30
N PRO A 375 -1.48 -20.55 24.56
CA PRO A 375 -0.61 -21.09 23.53
C PRO A 375 -1.03 -22.52 23.21
N VAL A 376 -0.97 -22.86 21.93
CA VAL A 376 -1.27 -24.17 21.38
C VAL A 376 -0.02 -25.05 21.47
N GLU A 377 -0.18 -26.30 21.87
CA GLU A 377 0.89 -27.29 21.79
C GLU A 377 0.78 -28.05 20.48
N LEU A 378 1.87 -28.10 19.72
CA LEU A 378 1.95 -28.83 18.45
C LEU A 378 3.39 -29.19 18.13
N SER A 379 3.59 -30.17 17.26
CA SER A 379 4.91 -30.55 16.75
C SER A 379 5.17 -29.89 15.40
N VAL A 380 6.29 -29.17 15.28
CA VAL A 380 6.76 -28.55 14.03
C VAL A 380 7.99 -29.31 13.56
N ASN A 381 7.92 -29.95 12.40
CA ASN A 381 8.98 -30.80 11.83
C ASN A 381 9.54 -31.82 12.86
N GLY A 382 8.64 -32.48 13.60
CA GLY A 382 8.99 -33.48 14.62
C GLY A 382 9.45 -32.91 15.98
N HIS A 383 9.57 -31.59 16.13
CA HIS A 383 9.90 -30.95 17.39
C HIS A 383 8.66 -30.39 18.07
N ARG A 384 8.35 -30.89 19.27
CA ARG A 384 7.26 -30.36 20.10
C ARG A 384 7.54 -28.90 20.49
N ARG A 385 6.54 -28.04 20.30
CA ARG A 385 6.60 -26.59 20.58
C ARG A 385 5.30 -26.15 21.26
N ARG A 386 5.41 -25.10 22.08
CA ARG A 386 4.24 -24.38 22.61
C ARG A 386 4.16 -22.99 22.00
N LEU A 387 3.22 -22.76 21.08
CA LEU A 387 3.15 -21.58 20.22
C LEU A 387 1.90 -20.74 20.48
N TRP A 388 2.06 -19.42 20.56
CA TRP A 388 0.95 -18.47 20.53
C TRP A 388 0.38 -18.29 19.12
N LEU A 389 1.27 -18.27 18.14
CA LEU A 389 0.93 -18.06 16.74
C LEU A 389 1.90 -18.86 15.89
N LEU A 390 1.34 -19.64 14.97
CA LEU A 390 2.03 -20.10 13.78
C LEU A 390 1.39 -19.39 12.60
N PHE A 391 2.21 -18.69 11.81
CA PHE A 391 1.80 -18.05 10.58
C PHE A 391 2.66 -18.61 9.45
N ALA A 392 2.02 -19.02 8.36
CA ALA A 392 2.66 -19.50 7.15
C ALA A 392 2.18 -18.65 5.97
N GLY A 393 3.06 -17.80 5.45
CA GLY A 393 2.80 -16.97 4.27
C GLY A 393 3.12 -17.72 2.97
N ASN A 394 2.27 -17.58 1.96
CA ASN A 394 2.56 -18.04 0.60
C ASN A 394 3.57 -17.10 -0.07
N GLY A 395 4.86 -17.45 0.01
CA GLY A 395 5.99 -16.60 -0.38
C GLY A 395 6.52 -15.74 0.76
N ARG A 396 7.73 -15.21 0.58
CA ARG A 396 8.41 -14.40 1.62
C ARG A 396 7.70 -13.07 1.85
N TYR A 397 7.18 -12.83 3.06
CA TYR A 397 6.64 -11.52 3.40
C TYR A 397 7.71 -10.56 3.94
N GLU A 398 7.54 -9.28 3.65
CA GLU A 398 8.31 -8.19 4.21
C GLU A 398 7.42 -7.19 4.96
N PRO A 399 7.92 -6.54 6.03
CA PRO A 399 9.22 -6.79 6.66
C PRO A 399 9.18 -8.02 7.58
N GLN A 400 10.37 -8.57 7.90
CA GLN A 400 10.52 -9.54 8.97
C GLN A 400 10.42 -8.85 10.34
N GLY A 401 9.86 -9.54 11.34
CA GLY A 401 9.76 -8.99 12.70
C GLY A 401 8.73 -7.86 12.86
N PHE A 402 7.76 -7.77 11.96
CA PHE A 402 6.57 -6.94 12.11
C PHE A 402 5.39 -7.62 11.40
N ALA A 403 4.23 -6.96 11.36
CA ALA A 403 3.08 -7.44 10.60
C ALA A 403 3.47 -7.67 9.11
N PRO A 404 3.23 -8.86 8.55
CA PRO A 404 3.44 -9.13 7.12
C PRO A 404 2.70 -8.10 6.26
N ALA A 405 3.41 -7.40 5.37
CA ALA A 405 2.83 -6.25 4.65
C ALA A 405 2.74 -6.43 3.12
N TYR A 406 3.75 -7.01 2.49
CA TYR A 406 3.77 -7.33 1.06
C TYR A 406 4.72 -8.49 0.76
N ARG A 407 4.61 -9.05 -0.44
CA ARG A 407 5.52 -10.07 -0.96
C ARG A 407 6.25 -9.52 -2.19
N PRO A 408 7.59 -9.53 -2.22
CA PRO A 408 8.32 -9.11 -3.41
C PRO A 408 8.14 -10.13 -4.54
N ARG A 409 8.06 -11.43 -4.22
CA ARG A 409 7.92 -12.52 -5.19
C ARG A 409 6.79 -13.46 -4.79
N LEU A 410 6.12 -14.03 -5.79
CA LEU A 410 4.99 -14.95 -5.61
C LEU A 410 5.27 -16.35 -6.18
N ASP A 411 6.43 -16.53 -6.80
CA ASP A 411 6.90 -17.75 -7.47
C ASP A 411 8.23 -18.27 -6.88
N ASP A 412 8.50 -17.92 -5.61
CA ASP A 412 9.77 -18.23 -4.94
C ASP A 412 9.88 -19.69 -4.45
N GLY A 413 8.79 -20.47 -4.50
CA GLY A 413 8.75 -21.84 -4.00
C GLY A 413 8.92 -21.97 -2.49
N LEU A 414 8.74 -20.88 -1.72
CA LEU A 414 8.96 -20.84 -0.28
C LEU A 414 7.68 -20.48 0.49
N ILE A 415 7.64 -20.92 1.75
CA ILE A 415 6.67 -20.59 2.78
C ILE A 415 7.39 -19.70 3.81
N ASP A 416 6.80 -18.54 4.11
CA ASP A 416 7.28 -17.67 5.20
C ASP A 416 6.69 -18.15 6.53
N LEU A 417 7.44 -18.97 7.26
CA LEU A 417 7.04 -19.47 8.56
C LEU A 417 7.44 -18.47 9.65
N ARG A 418 6.45 -17.94 10.35
CA ARG A 418 6.62 -17.03 11.50
C ARG A 418 6.00 -17.65 12.74
N LEU A 419 6.80 -17.80 13.78
CA LEU A 419 6.41 -18.44 15.03
C LEU A 419 6.48 -17.43 16.17
N ILE A 420 5.46 -17.43 17.03
CA ILE A 420 5.50 -16.72 18.32
C ILE A 420 5.54 -17.76 19.43
N ASP A 421 6.68 -17.85 20.11
CA ASP A 421 6.96 -18.84 21.13
C ASP A 421 6.25 -18.50 22.46
N GLY A 422 5.60 -19.50 23.05
CA GLY A 422 4.90 -19.41 24.33
C GLY A 422 5.62 -20.05 25.52
N GLU A 423 6.79 -20.65 25.33
CA GLU A 423 7.59 -21.32 26.35
C GLU A 423 8.36 -20.34 27.24
N HIS A 424 8.64 -19.14 26.72
CA HIS A 424 9.44 -18.16 27.45
C HIS A 424 8.67 -17.42 28.55
N ARG A 425 9.36 -17.15 29.67
CA ARG A 425 8.84 -16.30 30.75
C ARG A 425 8.46 -14.91 30.23
N LEU A 426 7.25 -14.47 30.55
CA LEU A 426 6.68 -13.20 30.11
C LEU A 426 6.58 -13.07 28.58
N ALA A 427 6.38 -14.19 27.85
CA ALA A 427 6.31 -14.19 26.39
C ALA A 427 5.36 -13.11 25.84
N ARG A 428 4.13 -13.02 26.37
CA ARG A 428 3.14 -11.99 25.98
C ARG A 428 3.69 -10.57 26.08
N THR A 429 4.24 -10.21 27.24
CA THR A 429 4.82 -8.87 27.48
C THR A 429 5.97 -8.60 26.52
N ARG A 430 6.84 -9.60 26.29
CA ARG A 430 7.96 -9.49 25.37
C ARG A 430 7.50 -9.26 23.93
N VAL A 431 6.46 -9.97 23.46
CA VAL A 431 5.89 -9.75 22.12
C VAL A 431 5.37 -8.32 21.98
N ILE A 432 4.56 -7.84 22.94
CA ILE A 432 3.98 -6.49 22.89
C ILE A 432 5.07 -5.41 22.90
N VAL A 433 6.00 -5.48 23.87
CA VAL A 433 7.08 -4.48 24.01
C VAL A 433 7.98 -4.50 22.78
N SER A 434 8.35 -5.67 22.28
CA SER A 434 9.22 -5.77 21.10
C SER A 434 8.52 -5.36 19.80
N ALA A 435 7.21 -5.59 19.66
CA ALA A 435 6.43 -5.08 18.54
C ALA A 435 6.36 -3.54 18.56
N LEU A 436 6.06 -2.94 19.72
CA LEU A 436 6.02 -1.48 19.89
C LEU A 436 7.39 -0.82 19.69
N ALA A 437 8.47 -1.49 20.10
CA ALA A 437 9.83 -1.01 19.92
C ALA A 437 10.38 -1.27 18.50
N GLY A 438 9.67 -2.02 17.64
CA GLY A 438 10.16 -2.44 16.33
C GLY A 438 11.39 -3.35 16.41
N THR A 439 11.45 -4.19 17.45
CA THR A 439 12.54 -5.13 17.74
C THR A 439 12.05 -6.58 17.80
N LEU A 440 10.79 -6.86 17.44
CA LEU A 440 10.22 -8.21 17.47
C LEU A 440 11.05 -9.22 16.67
N GLY A 441 11.60 -8.82 15.51
CA GLY A 441 12.50 -9.67 14.72
C GLY A 441 13.79 -10.11 15.42
N ARG A 442 14.19 -9.44 16.51
CA ARG A 442 15.36 -9.81 17.35
C ARG A 442 14.95 -10.45 18.67
N SER A 443 13.66 -10.60 18.90
CA SER A 443 13.12 -11.10 20.15
C SER A 443 13.19 -12.62 20.19
N ARG A 444 13.60 -13.19 21.33
CA ARG A 444 13.69 -14.65 21.49
C ARG A 444 12.34 -15.36 21.36
N VAL A 445 11.23 -14.63 21.55
CA VAL A 445 9.86 -15.14 21.41
C VAL A 445 9.37 -15.16 19.96
N TYR A 446 10.20 -14.77 18.99
CA TYR A 446 9.83 -14.71 17.59
C TYR A 446 10.84 -15.45 16.72
N GLY A 447 10.35 -16.43 15.96
CA GLY A 447 11.09 -17.11 14.91
C GLY A 447 10.53 -16.70 13.54
N ALA A 448 11.41 -16.52 12.56
CA ALA A 448 11.02 -16.33 11.17
C ALA A 448 12.00 -17.04 10.25
N GLU A 449 11.47 -17.90 9.38
CA GLU A 449 12.25 -18.67 8.42
C GLU A 449 11.49 -18.84 7.11
N ALA A 450 12.22 -18.88 6.00
CA ALA A 450 11.67 -19.18 4.69
C ALA A 450 12.01 -20.63 4.36
N VAL A 451 10.99 -21.49 4.31
CA VAL A 451 11.16 -22.95 4.16
C VAL A 451 10.38 -23.46 2.95
N PRO A 452 10.84 -24.50 2.25
CA PRO A 452 10.10 -25.07 1.11
C PRO A 452 8.84 -25.85 1.53
N TRP A 453 8.83 -26.36 2.76
CA TRP A 453 7.72 -27.08 3.37
C TRP A 453 7.83 -27.02 4.90
N VAL A 454 6.72 -27.29 5.60
CA VAL A 454 6.70 -27.51 7.05
C VAL A 454 5.66 -28.58 7.39
N GLU A 455 6.02 -29.49 8.27
CA GLU A 455 5.14 -30.54 8.78
C GLU A 455 4.64 -30.19 10.18
N LEU A 456 3.32 -30.23 10.35
CA LEU A 456 2.65 -29.97 11.62
C LEU A 456 1.94 -31.25 12.08
N ALA A 457 2.19 -31.65 13.32
CA ALA A 457 1.57 -32.82 13.95
C ALA A 457 1.09 -32.48 15.37
N ASP A 458 0.40 -33.42 16.00
CA ASP A 458 -0.15 -33.30 17.36
C ASP A 458 -1.12 -32.11 17.50
N LEU A 459 -1.94 -31.88 16.48
CA LEU A 459 -2.88 -30.75 16.42
C LEU A 459 -4.21 -31.02 17.14
N ASP A 460 -4.34 -32.14 17.86
CA ASP A 460 -5.59 -32.57 18.53
C ASP A 460 -6.12 -31.55 19.56
N GLY A 461 -5.23 -30.69 20.10
CA GLY A 461 -5.60 -29.59 21.01
C GLY A 461 -5.99 -28.29 20.29
N THR A 462 -6.10 -28.30 18.96
CA THR A 462 -6.43 -27.14 18.13
C THR A 462 -7.79 -27.34 17.47
N ASP A 463 -8.79 -26.54 17.84
CA ASP A 463 -10.12 -26.71 17.25
C ASP A 463 -10.18 -26.26 15.78
N THR A 464 -9.43 -25.20 15.44
CA THR A 464 -9.54 -24.56 14.12
C THR A 464 -8.22 -24.04 13.59
N LEU A 465 -8.09 -24.09 12.27
CA LEU A 465 -7.07 -23.40 11.49
C LEU A 465 -7.72 -22.30 10.66
N ALA A 466 -6.94 -21.28 10.29
CA ALA A 466 -7.41 -20.20 9.43
C ALA A 466 -6.49 -20.05 8.21
N TYR A 467 -7.09 -19.89 7.04
CA TYR A 467 -6.38 -19.66 5.79
C TYR A 467 -7.15 -18.64 4.95
N ASP A 468 -6.46 -17.65 4.39
CA ASP A 468 -7.05 -16.65 3.49
C ASP A 468 -8.30 -15.90 4.00
N GLY A 469 -8.51 -15.89 5.31
CA GLY A 469 -9.69 -15.32 5.97
C GLY A 469 -10.82 -16.31 6.23
N GLU A 470 -10.71 -17.55 5.74
CA GLU A 470 -11.61 -18.66 6.05
C GLU A 470 -11.10 -19.44 7.27
N VAL A 471 -12.01 -20.15 7.95
CA VAL A 471 -11.72 -20.98 9.12
C VAL A 471 -12.21 -22.40 8.84
N ALA A 472 -11.38 -23.40 9.14
CA ALA A 472 -11.75 -24.81 9.03
C ALA A 472 -11.32 -25.59 10.28
N PRO A 473 -11.92 -26.76 10.55
CA PRO A 473 -11.47 -27.66 11.61
C PRO A 473 -10.00 -28.06 11.40
N ALA A 474 -9.22 -28.14 12.47
CA ALA A 474 -7.84 -28.61 12.35
C ALA A 474 -7.79 -30.15 12.27
N PRO A 475 -7.04 -30.73 11.33
CA PRO A 475 -6.77 -32.17 11.32
C PRO A 475 -5.72 -32.52 12.40
N THR A 476 -5.52 -33.81 12.67
CA THR A 476 -4.50 -34.30 13.63
C THR A 476 -3.06 -33.98 13.20
N GLY A 477 -2.83 -33.91 11.89
CA GLY A 477 -1.57 -33.51 11.27
C GLY A 477 -1.78 -33.02 9.85
N LEU A 478 -0.89 -32.12 9.41
CA LEU A 478 -0.89 -31.55 8.08
C LEU A 478 0.52 -31.12 7.64
N ARG A 479 0.79 -31.27 6.34
CA ARG A 479 2.00 -30.75 5.70
C ARG A 479 1.65 -29.52 4.89
N LEU A 480 2.35 -28.41 5.16
CA LEU A 480 2.30 -27.21 4.35
C LEU A 480 3.43 -27.25 3.33
N GLU A 481 3.10 -27.05 2.06
CA GLU A 481 4.06 -26.97 0.96
C GLU A 481 3.54 -26.05 -0.15
N LYS A 482 4.29 -25.99 -1.27
CA LYS A 482 3.99 -25.09 -2.39
C LYS A 482 3.70 -25.89 -3.66
N GLU A 483 2.56 -25.62 -4.26
CA GLU A 483 2.30 -25.98 -5.64
C GLU A 483 2.86 -24.88 -6.54
N ARG A 484 3.93 -25.21 -7.26
CA ARG A 484 4.72 -24.22 -8.01
C ARG A 484 4.05 -23.84 -9.31
N ARG A 485 4.00 -22.53 -9.57
CA ARG A 485 3.59 -21.92 -10.84
C ARG A 485 2.22 -22.39 -11.36
N THR A 486 1.33 -22.81 -10.48
CA THR A 486 0.03 -23.41 -10.84
C THR A 486 -1.01 -22.35 -11.24
N LEU A 487 -0.93 -21.15 -10.67
CA LEU A 487 -1.84 -20.07 -10.99
C LEU A 487 -1.19 -19.10 -11.98
N VAL A 488 -1.81 -18.92 -13.15
CA VAL A 488 -1.40 -17.91 -14.13
C VAL A 488 -2.22 -16.65 -13.90
N VAL A 489 -1.55 -15.52 -13.63
CA VAL A 489 -2.22 -14.25 -13.32
C VAL A 489 -1.81 -13.17 -14.31
N TYR A 490 -2.78 -12.47 -14.89
CA TYR A 490 -2.50 -11.32 -15.76
C TYR A 490 -1.83 -10.18 -14.98
N ARG A 491 -0.70 -9.72 -15.50
CA ARG A 491 0.10 -8.62 -14.94
C ARG A 491 0.75 -7.89 -16.11
N PRO A 492 0.78 -6.55 -16.17
CA PRO A 492 1.45 -5.83 -17.27
C PRO A 492 3.00 -5.91 -17.19
N SER A 493 3.66 -5.79 -18.33
CA SER A 493 5.11 -6.01 -18.54
C SER A 493 5.91 -4.78 -18.16
N VAL A 494 5.36 -3.63 -18.51
CA VAL A 494 5.83 -2.31 -18.15
C VAL A 494 4.80 -1.70 -17.22
N GLN A 495 5.23 -1.39 -16.00
CA GLN A 495 4.37 -0.69 -15.06
C GLN A 495 4.24 0.77 -15.51
N ARG A 496 3.02 1.28 -15.64
CA ARG A 496 2.81 2.70 -15.98
C ARG A 496 3.39 3.58 -14.86
N ASN A 497 4.45 4.34 -15.13
CA ASN A 497 4.97 5.34 -14.20
C ASN A 497 3.89 6.40 -13.92
N GLU A 498 3.69 6.80 -12.65
CA GLU A 498 2.98 8.06 -12.34
C GLU A 498 3.94 9.24 -12.56
N PRO A 499 3.51 10.42 -13.06
CA PRO A 499 2.16 10.84 -13.42
C PRO A 499 2.03 11.24 -14.90
N ALA A 500 1.08 10.66 -15.63
CA ALA A 500 0.56 11.27 -16.86
C ALA A 500 -0.96 11.24 -16.81
N ARG A 501 -1.52 12.45 -16.92
CA ARG A 501 -2.94 12.76 -17.03
C ARG A 501 -3.69 11.71 -17.83
N HIS A 502 -4.92 11.41 -17.40
CA HIS A 502 -5.93 10.74 -18.21
C HIS A 502 -5.78 11.15 -19.69
N PRO A 503 -5.64 10.21 -20.65
CA PRO A 503 -5.95 10.55 -22.01
C PRO A 503 -7.45 10.87 -22.00
N ARG A 504 -7.80 12.14 -22.23
CA ARG A 504 -9.14 12.49 -22.69
C ARG A 504 -9.45 11.52 -23.84
N PRO A 505 -10.60 10.83 -23.85
CA PRO A 505 -10.94 10.02 -25.01
C PRO A 505 -10.94 10.95 -26.21
N ALA A 506 -10.05 10.67 -27.16
CA ALA A 506 -10.02 11.31 -28.44
C ALA A 506 -11.35 10.97 -29.12
N ALA A 507 -12.29 11.90 -29.07
CA ALA A 507 -13.46 11.90 -29.94
C ALA A 507 -12.97 12.20 -31.36
N ALA A 508 -12.42 11.19 -32.01
CA ALA A 508 -12.14 11.23 -33.43
C ALA A 508 -13.29 10.54 -34.17
N THR A 509 -13.93 11.33 -35.04
CA THR A 509 -14.45 10.87 -36.34
C THR A 509 -15.53 9.79 -36.35
N ALA A 510 -16.78 10.19 -36.08
CA ALA A 510 -17.96 9.54 -36.63
C ALA A 510 -19.13 10.53 -36.77
N ARG A 511 -18.97 11.54 -37.62
CA ARG A 511 -20.12 12.32 -38.14
C ARG A 511 -19.88 12.77 -39.58
N ARG A 512 -19.68 11.79 -40.45
CA ARG A 512 -20.00 11.91 -41.88
C ARG A 512 -20.67 10.61 -42.31
N ARG A 513 -21.85 10.76 -42.94
CA ARG A 513 -22.73 9.74 -43.53
C ARG A 513 -23.79 9.12 -42.63
N ARG A 514 -24.81 9.91 -42.31
CA ARG A 514 -26.24 9.50 -42.49
C ARG A 514 -27.15 10.72 -42.37
N HIS A 515 -27.21 11.50 -43.45
CA HIS A 515 -28.44 12.20 -43.84
C HIS A 515 -28.43 12.40 -45.37
N GLU A 516 -28.33 11.30 -46.09
CA GLU A 516 -29.00 11.20 -47.39
C GLU A 516 -30.43 10.74 -47.11
N ARG A 517 -31.36 11.69 -47.24
CA ARG A 517 -32.71 11.52 -47.80
C ARG A 517 -33.46 12.83 -47.57
N GLY A 518 -33.64 13.60 -48.64
CA GLY A 518 -34.45 14.80 -48.58
C GLY A 518 -34.41 15.70 -49.82
N ARG A 519 -34.96 15.20 -50.94
CA ARG A 519 -35.63 15.97 -52.03
C ARG A 519 -34.74 16.87 -52.92
N ARG A 520 -34.57 16.49 -54.19
CA ARG A 520 -35.35 16.80 -55.41
C ARG A 520 -34.85 18.06 -56.12
N LEU A 521 -34.38 17.85 -57.36
CA LEU A 521 -34.21 18.86 -58.41
C LEU A 521 -35.54 19.60 -58.67
N PRO A 522 -35.47 20.80 -59.27
CA PRO A 522 -35.99 20.89 -60.61
C PRO A 522 -35.01 21.54 -61.59
N ALA A 523 -35.40 21.37 -62.84
CA ALA A 523 -34.66 21.59 -64.07
C ALA A 523 -34.66 23.05 -64.54
N ASP A 524 -33.87 23.24 -65.59
CA ASP A 524 -34.02 24.20 -66.68
C ASP A 524 -33.55 25.65 -66.52
N GLY A 525 -32.75 26.04 -67.52
CA GLY A 525 -32.80 27.37 -68.12
C GLY A 525 -31.62 28.29 -67.83
N GLY A 526 -30.61 28.28 -68.72
CA GLY A 526 -29.80 29.50 -68.97
C GLY A 526 -30.61 30.52 -69.79
N PRO A 527 -29.96 31.48 -70.49
CA PRO A 527 -28.64 32.08 -70.34
C PRO A 527 -28.72 33.64 -70.35
N SER A 528 -27.59 34.30 -70.64
CA SER A 528 -27.41 35.70 -71.11
C SER A 528 -27.03 36.80 -70.08
N ALA A 529 -25.74 37.15 -70.15
CA ALA A 529 -25.19 38.43 -70.64
C ALA A 529 -25.78 39.80 -70.24
N CYS A 530 -24.82 40.71 -70.04
CA CYS A 530 -24.84 42.17 -70.11
C CYS A 530 -25.23 42.96 -68.85
N GLY A 531 -24.33 43.90 -68.50
CA GLY A 531 -24.42 44.88 -67.44
C GLY A 531 -23.03 45.30 -66.99
#